data_AF-A0A4R3AAU7-F1
#
_entry.id   AF-A0A4R3AAU7-F1
#
_cell.length_a   1.000
_cell.length_b   1.000
_cell.length_c   1.000
_cell.angle_alpha   90.00
_cell.angle_beta   90.00
_cell.angle_gamma   90.00
#
_symmetry.space_group_name_H-M   'P 1'
#
loop_
_entity.id
_entity.type
_entity.pdbx_description
1 polymer ?
#
loop_
_entity_poly.entity_id
_entity_poly.type
_entity_poly.pdbx_seq_one_letter_code
_entity_poly.pdbx_strand_id
1 'polypeptide(L)'
;MAIHDRIKRYRVSGGAADLVRVEVLVPSHKRQDILDNAATLRAGHRQKKQRLQELMDRALQLYSLRILDNIDLDRLPDIHDRSRVIANALMERGDARAFAIGRRLLAEMES
;
A
#
# COMPACT_ATOMS: atom_id res chain seq x y z
N MET A 1 23.34 -12.14 15.01
CA MET A 1 22.02 -12.27 14.33
C MET A 1 22.19 -13.15 13.12
N ALA A 2 21.47 -14.27 13.05
CA ALA A 2 21.56 -15.17 11.92
C ALA A 2 21.04 -14.48 10.64
N ILE A 3 21.66 -14.78 9.50
CA ILE A 3 21.25 -14.26 8.18
C ILE A 3 19.75 -14.51 7.94
N HIS A 4 19.26 -15.64 8.42
CA HIS A 4 17.86 -16.05 8.32
C HIS A 4 16.90 -15.09 9.05
N ASP A 5 17.25 -14.66 10.28
CA ASP A 5 16.46 -13.68 11.04
C ASP A 5 16.45 -12.31 10.36
N ARG A 6 17.58 -11.93 9.73
CA ARG A 6 17.68 -10.69 8.96
C ARG A 6 16.78 -10.72 7.73
N ILE A 7 16.75 -11.84 7.01
CA ILE A 7 15.89 -12.05 5.83
C ILE A 7 14.41 -12.09 6.24
N LYS A 8 14.07 -12.81 7.31
CA LYS A 8 12.70 -12.88 7.83
C LYS A 8 12.19 -11.50 8.27
N ARG A 9 13.02 -10.75 9.00
CA ARG A 9 12.72 -9.38 9.39
C ARG A 9 12.60 -8.46 8.17
N TYR A 10 13.43 -8.66 7.14
CA TYR A 10 13.32 -7.91 5.89
C TYR A 10 12.05 -8.26 5.09
N ARG A 11 11.56 -9.50 5.11
CA ARG A 11 10.27 -9.88 4.48
C ARG A 11 9.05 -9.39 5.24
N VAL A 12 9.11 -9.36 6.57
CA VAL A 12 7.95 -9.05 7.43
C VAL A 12 7.86 -7.56 7.78
N SER A 13 9.00 -6.87 7.94
CA SER A 13 9.08 -5.52 8.49
C SER A 13 10.09 -4.58 7.81
N GLY A 14 11.03 -5.13 7.04
CA GLY A 14 12.04 -4.35 6.32
C GLY A 14 11.65 -4.11 4.86
N GLY A 15 12.36 -3.20 4.21
CA GLY A 15 12.40 -3.06 2.76
C GLY A 15 11.10 -2.73 2.00
N ALA A 16 9.95 -2.66 2.69
CA ALA A 16 8.60 -2.79 2.12
C ALA A 16 8.37 -4.19 1.53
N ALA A 17 7.49 -4.96 2.20
CA ALA A 17 7.15 -6.35 1.87
C ALA A 17 6.60 -6.57 0.44
N ASP A 18 6.35 -5.48 -0.29
CA ASP A 18 5.83 -5.45 -1.65
C ASP A 18 6.87 -4.91 -2.68
N LEU A 19 8.11 -4.63 -2.24
CA LEU A 19 9.18 -4.17 -3.13
C LEU A 19 10.12 -5.31 -3.54
N VAL A 20 10.51 -5.29 -4.81
CA VAL A 20 11.46 -6.24 -5.40
C VAL A 20 12.88 -5.90 -4.95
N ARG A 21 13.65 -6.92 -4.51
CA ARG A 21 15.08 -6.76 -4.24
C ARG A 21 15.84 -6.69 -5.57
N VAL A 22 16.59 -5.61 -5.76
CA VAL A 22 17.48 -5.42 -6.90
C VAL A 22 18.89 -5.21 -6.39
N GLU A 23 19.87 -5.88 -7.01
CA GLU A 23 21.29 -5.74 -6.71
C GLU A 23 21.96 -5.00 -7.87
N VAL A 24 22.73 -3.95 -7.57
CA VAL A 24 23.39 -3.12 -8.57
C VAL A 24 24.81 -2.79 -8.13
N LEU A 25 25.74 -2.73 -9.09
CA LEU A 25 27.10 -2.25 -8.85
C LEU A 25 27.12 -0.73 -8.78
N VAL A 26 27.71 -0.19 -7.71
CA VAL A 26 27.76 1.25 -7.46
C VAL A 26 29.22 1.63 -7.15
N PRO A 27 29.74 2.74 -7.70
CA PRO A 27 31.03 3.28 -7.27
C PRO A 27 31.05 3.51 -5.76
N SER A 28 32.15 3.14 -5.10
CA SER A 28 32.26 3.16 -3.62
C SER A 28 31.93 4.53 -3.01
N HIS A 29 32.33 5.61 -3.67
CA HIS A 29 32.09 6.99 -3.23
C HIS A 29 30.63 7.45 -3.37
N LYS A 30 29.80 6.78 -4.19
CA LYS A 30 28.36 7.09 -4.35
C LYS A 30 27.45 6.16 -3.54
N ARG A 31 28.01 5.20 -2.82
CA ARG A 31 27.25 4.20 -2.07
C ARG A 31 26.28 4.86 -1.09
N GLN A 32 26.73 5.89 -0.36
CA GLN A 32 25.91 6.52 0.66
C GLN A 32 24.71 7.25 0.05
N ASP A 33 24.93 8.02 -1.01
CA ASP A 33 23.86 8.74 -1.74
C ASP A 33 22.76 7.79 -2.23
N ILE A 34 23.13 6.62 -2.76
CA ILE A 34 22.16 5.61 -3.20
C ILE A 34 21.38 5.04 -2.02
N LEU A 35 22.03 4.79 -0.89
CA LEU A 35 21.37 4.28 0.31
C LEU A 35 20.38 5.30 0.89
N ASP A 36 20.76 6.57 0.93
CA ASP A 36 19.93 7.67 1.44
C ASP A 36 18.72 7.91 0.53
N ASN A 37 18.92 7.94 -0.79
CA ASN A 37 17.82 8.01 -1.75
C ASN A 37 16.87 6.82 -1.62
N ALA A 38 17.40 5.60 -1.51
CA ALA A 38 16.58 4.41 -1.31
C ALA A 38 15.83 4.43 0.04
N ALA A 39 16.42 5.02 1.09
CA ALA A 39 15.75 5.18 2.38
C ALA A 39 14.56 6.15 2.27
N THR A 40 14.74 7.29 1.61
CA THR A 40 13.69 8.28 1.34
C THR A 40 12.55 7.68 0.52
N LEU A 41 12.85 6.97 -0.57
CA LEU A 41 11.84 6.30 -1.40
C LEU A 41 11.03 5.28 -0.60
N ARG A 42 11.69 4.46 0.22
CA ARG A 42 11.00 3.49 1.08
C ARG A 42 10.14 4.16 2.14
N ALA A 43 10.59 5.29 2.70
CA ALA A 43 9.81 6.05 3.68
C ALA A 43 8.54 6.62 3.04
N GLY A 44 8.65 7.24 1.87
CA GLY A 44 7.51 7.74 1.09
C GLY A 44 6.52 6.61 0.73
N HIS A 45 7.04 5.47 0.26
CA HIS A 45 6.20 4.31 -0.05
C HIS A 45 5.43 3.78 1.18
N ARG A 46 6.08 3.67 2.35
CA ARG A 46 5.42 3.27 3.59
C ARG A 46 4.34 4.26 4.02
N GLN A 47 4.61 5.55 3.92
CA GLN A 47 3.65 6.59 4.27
C GLN A 47 2.42 6.54 3.36
N LYS A 48 2.63 6.39 2.04
CA LYS A 48 1.55 6.22 1.07
C LYS A 48 0.69 4.99 1.39
N LYS A 49 1.33 3.84 1.65
CA LYS A 49 0.63 2.61 2.04
C LYS A 49 -0.19 2.79 3.31
N GLN A 50 0.34 3.48 4.31
CA GLN A 50 -0.38 3.77 5.54
C GLN A 50 -1.61 4.65 5.29
N ARG A 51 -1.47 5.74 4.52
CA ARG A 51 -2.62 6.62 4.17
C ARG A 51 -3.70 5.85 3.41
N LEU A 52 -3.30 4.97 2.50
CA LEU A 52 -4.23 4.14 1.74
C LEU A 52 -4.99 3.17 2.66
N GLN A 53 -4.28 2.52 3.60
CA GLN A 53 -4.90 1.64 4.60
C GLN A 53 -5.89 2.40 5.48
N GLU A 54 -5.52 3.58 6.00
CA GLU A 54 -6.41 4.40 6.84
C GLU A 54 -7.69 4.82 6.08
N LEU A 55 -7.58 5.15 4.79
CA LEU A 55 -8.74 5.47 3.95
C LEU A 55 -9.63 4.25 3.72
N MET A 56 -9.04 3.07 3.47
CA MET A 56 -9.79 1.82 3.34
C MET A 56 -10.52 1.47 4.62
N ASP A 57 -9.85 1.50 5.76
CA ASP A 57 -10.45 1.17 7.07
C ASP A 57 -11.63 2.09 7.36
N ARG A 58 -11.48 3.38 7.08
CA ARG A 58 -12.57 4.36 7.21
C ARG A 58 -13.73 4.07 6.27
N ALA A 59 -13.47 3.68 5.03
CA ALA A 59 -14.50 3.31 4.08
C ALA A 59 -15.27 2.05 4.54
N LEU A 60 -14.56 1.03 5.01
CA LEU A 60 -15.13 -0.22 5.49
C LEU A 60 -15.96 -0.02 6.75
N GLN A 61 -15.49 0.80 7.69
CA GLN A 61 -16.26 1.14 8.89
C GLN A 61 -17.60 1.80 8.55
N LEU A 62 -17.62 2.68 7.54
CA LEU A 62 -18.81 3.45 7.19
C LEU A 62 -19.76 2.70 6.24
N TYR A 63 -19.23 1.85 5.36
CA TYR A 63 -19.98 1.36 4.20
C TYR A 63 -19.90 -0.16 3.96
N SER A 64 -19.15 -0.93 4.77
CA SER A 64 -18.89 -2.37 4.55
C SER A 64 -20.12 -3.18 4.12
N LEU A 65 -21.20 -3.19 4.91
CA LEU A 65 -22.42 -3.95 4.63
C LEU A 65 -23.11 -3.56 3.32
N ARG A 66 -22.92 -2.31 2.87
CA ARG A 66 -23.59 -1.76 1.68
C ARG A 66 -22.77 -1.97 0.41
N ILE A 67 -21.44 -1.97 0.51
CA ILE A 67 -20.55 -2.02 -0.65
C ILE A 67 -19.98 -3.41 -0.89
N LEU A 68 -19.77 -4.23 0.16
CA LEU A 68 -19.12 -5.53 0.06
C LEU A 68 -20.07 -6.70 -0.18
N ASP A 69 -21.30 -6.45 -0.61
CA ASP A 69 -22.24 -7.53 -0.93
C ASP A 69 -21.64 -8.34 -2.10
N ASN A 70 -21.23 -9.58 -1.80
CA ASN A 70 -20.45 -10.51 -2.64
C ASN A 70 -18.98 -10.15 -2.94
N ILE A 71 -18.34 -9.29 -2.15
CA ILE A 71 -16.91 -8.98 -2.30
C ILE A 71 -16.11 -9.60 -1.15
N ASP A 72 -15.29 -10.59 -1.49
CA ASP A 72 -14.33 -11.20 -0.56
C ASP A 72 -12.96 -10.52 -0.71
N LEU A 73 -12.65 -9.60 0.21
CA LEU A 73 -11.40 -8.85 0.21
C LEU A 73 -10.18 -9.70 0.59
N ASP A 74 -10.38 -10.85 1.25
CA ASP A 74 -9.27 -11.71 1.68
C ASP A 74 -8.65 -12.47 0.50
N ARG A 75 -9.38 -12.57 -0.62
CA ARG A 75 -8.87 -13.12 -1.88
C ARG A 75 -7.96 -12.16 -2.65
N LEU A 76 -7.87 -10.91 -2.21
CA LEU A 76 -7.07 -9.88 -2.87
C LEU A 76 -5.79 -9.63 -2.03
N PRO A 77 -4.64 -10.20 -2.42
CA PRO A 77 -3.42 -10.12 -1.60
C PRO A 77 -2.83 -8.71 -1.58
N ASP A 78 -2.98 -7.93 -2.65
CA ASP A 78 -2.42 -6.59 -2.75
C ASP A 78 -3.37 -5.53 -2.15
N ILE A 79 -2.78 -4.53 -1.49
CA ILE A 79 -3.49 -3.36 -0.98
C ILE A 79 -4.03 -2.50 -2.12
N HIS A 80 -3.33 -2.44 -3.26
CA HIS A 80 -3.82 -1.67 -4.42
C HIS A 80 -5.06 -2.31 -5.05
N ASP A 81 -5.06 -3.63 -5.22
CA ASP A 81 -6.23 -4.35 -5.74
C ASP A 81 -7.44 -4.20 -4.81
N ARG A 82 -7.23 -4.37 -3.50
CA ARG A 82 -8.26 -4.13 -2.48
C ARG A 82 -8.80 -2.70 -2.53
N SER A 83 -7.90 -1.72 -2.58
CA SER A 83 -8.27 -0.30 -2.66
C SER A 83 -9.10 0.01 -3.90
N ARG A 84 -8.74 -0.55 -5.06
CA ARG A 84 -9.46 -0.35 -6.32
C ARG A 84 -10.85 -0.94 -6.27
N VAL A 85 -10.99 -2.18 -5.76
CA VAL A 85 -12.29 -2.84 -5.62
C VAL A 85 -13.19 -2.05 -4.66
N ILE A 86 -12.67 -1.64 -3.51
CA ILE A 86 -13.42 -0.82 -2.54
C ILE A 86 -13.82 0.53 -3.17
N ALA A 87 -12.90 1.20 -3.86
CA ALA A 87 -13.18 2.49 -4.49
C ALA A 87 -14.28 2.39 -5.55
N ASN A 88 -14.22 1.38 -6.41
CA ASN A 88 -15.25 1.13 -7.42
C ASN A 88 -16.60 0.82 -6.76
N ALA A 89 -16.63 -0.05 -5.75
CA ALA A 89 -17.86 -0.39 -5.05
C ALA A 89 -18.50 0.83 -4.33
N LEU A 90 -17.68 1.70 -3.73
CA LEU A 90 -18.12 2.96 -3.14
C LEU A 90 -18.73 3.91 -4.19
N MET A 91 -18.12 3.98 -5.38
CA MET A 91 -18.58 4.87 -6.44
C MET A 91 -19.84 4.35 -7.13
N GLU A 92 -20.01 3.04 -7.26
CA GLU A 92 -21.15 2.41 -7.93
C GLU A 92 -22.38 2.24 -7.03
N ARG A 93 -22.18 1.89 -5.75
CA ARG A 93 -23.26 1.46 -4.83
C ARG A 93 -23.50 2.44 -3.67
N GLY A 94 -22.61 3.41 -3.51
CA GLY A 94 -22.61 4.35 -2.40
C GLY A 94 -23.45 5.61 -2.63
N ASP A 95 -23.46 6.48 -1.62
CA ASP A 95 -24.00 7.84 -1.70
C ASP A 95 -22.93 8.84 -2.18
N ALA A 96 -23.28 10.12 -2.26
CA ALA A 96 -22.33 11.17 -2.69
C ALA A 96 -21.05 11.21 -1.83
N ARG A 97 -21.15 10.86 -0.54
CA ARG A 97 -20.02 10.84 0.38
C ARG A 97 -19.12 9.62 0.14
N ALA A 98 -19.71 8.46 -0.11
CA ALA A 98 -19.00 7.26 -0.53
C ALA A 98 -18.26 7.50 -1.85
N PHE A 99 -18.91 8.14 -2.82
CA PHE A 99 -18.28 8.51 -4.09
C PHE A 99 -17.03 9.38 -3.89
N ALA A 100 -17.11 10.40 -3.03
CA ALA A 100 -15.97 11.25 -2.70
C ALA A 100 -14.81 10.47 -2.05
N ILE A 101 -15.12 9.51 -1.18
CA ILE A 101 -14.12 8.63 -0.56
C ILE A 101 -13.49 7.70 -1.60
N GLY A 102 -14.29 7.11 -2.49
CA GLY A 102 -13.81 6.27 -3.59
C GLY A 102 -12.86 7.03 -4.53
N ARG A 103 -13.23 8.26 -4.91
CA ARG A 103 -12.35 9.14 -5.71
C ARG A 103 -11.04 9.47 -5.00
N ARG A 104 -11.08 9.68 -3.68
CA ARG A 104 -9.88 9.93 -2.88
C ARG A 104 -8.97 8.71 -2.80
N LEU A 105 -9.54 7.50 -2.67
CA LEU A 105 -8.78 6.25 -2.73
C LEU A 105 -8.06 6.09 -4.07
N LEU A 106 -8.75 6.33 -5.19
CA LEU A 106 -8.13 6.27 -6.52
C LEU A 106 -7.00 7.29 -6.70
N ALA A 107 -7.22 8.53 -6.26
CA ALA A 107 -6.20 9.58 -6.33
C ALA A 107 -4.95 9.22 -5.50
N GLU A 108 -5.13 8.67 -4.30
CA GLU A 108 -4.03 8.23 -3.44
C GLU A 108 -3.29 7.03 -4.03
N MET A 109 -3.93 6.21 -4.86
CA MET A 109 -3.23 5.14 -5.59
C MET A 109 -2.34 5.69 -6.70
N GLU A 110 -2.80 6.71 -7.42
CA GLU A 110 -2.10 7.33 -8.57
C GLU A 110 -0.95 8.26 -8.17
N SER A 111 -0.96 8.79 -6.94
CA SER A 111 0.00 9.80 -6.41
C SER A 111 1.30 9.19 -5.89
#